data_AF-A0A923ZK42-F1
#
_entry.id   AF-A0A923ZK42-F1
#
_cell.length_a   1.000
_cell.length_b   1.000
_cell.length_c   1.000
_cell.angle_alpha   90.00
_cell.angle_beta   90.00
_cell.angle_gamma   90.00
#
_symmetry.space_group_name_H-M   'P 1'
#
loop_
_entity.id
_entity.type
_entity.pdbx_description
1 polymer ?
#
loop_
_entity_poly.entity_id
_entity_poly.type
_entity_poly.pdbx_seq_one_letter_code
_entity_poly.pdbx_strand_id
1 'polypeptide(L)'
;MGVDGLIAPRKSDLGPPAAARLSGWLRDYRTLPGVPDELFDVTHRPRADWLNLLSGFADFPEDEAKSRFGAATRHIRDTGVTYRVYGEEFERSWPLNPLPLILGQREWAEIAKGVEQRATLIEAVLQDIYGEAKLVESGALPAAAITGSVDFIRTMRGVKPPGGRHMPLYAVDLGRGPDGRWWVLDDRTQAPSGAGYALENRLVLSRA
;
A
#
# COMPACT_ATOMS: atom_id res chain seq x y z
N MET A 1 -28.24 2.09 -6.28
CA MET A 1 -27.71 3.08 -7.24
C MET A 1 -26.41 2.51 -7.75
N GLY A 2 -26.42 2.06 -9.02
CA GLY A 2 -25.49 1.07 -9.55
C GLY A 2 -24.06 1.58 -9.71
N VAL A 3 -23.11 0.76 -9.28
CA VAL A 3 -21.70 0.78 -9.69
C VAL A 3 -21.48 -0.37 -10.67
N ASP A 4 -22.25 -0.39 -11.74
CA ASP A 4 -21.98 -1.22 -12.91
C ASP A 4 -21.16 -0.41 -13.89
N GLY A 5 -19.84 -0.50 -13.69
CA GLY A 5 -18.81 0.11 -14.52
C GLY A 5 -17.50 -0.65 -14.36
N LEU A 6 -17.59 -1.98 -14.24
CA LEU A 6 -16.44 -2.88 -14.35
C LEU A 6 -15.87 -2.70 -15.75
N ILE A 7 -14.71 -2.03 -15.81
CA ILE A 7 -13.89 -1.86 -17.00
C ILE A 7 -13.59 -3.27 -17.53
N ALA A 8 -14.33 -3.67 -18.57
CA ALA A 8 -13.97 -4.82 -19.38
C ALA A 8 -12.58 -4.56 -19.99
N PRO A 9 -11.71 -5.58 -20.12
CA PRO A 9 -10.42 -5.39 -20.76
C PRO A 9 -10.67 -4.93 -22.20
N ARG A 10 -10.20 -3.72 -22.54
CA ARG A 10 -10.06 -3.34 -23.95
C ARG A 10 -9.07 -4.32 -24.55
N LYS A 11 -9.56 -5.26 -25.38
CA LYS A 11 -8.69 -6.00 -26.31
C LYS A 11 -7.85 -4.96 -27.04
N SER A 12 -6.54 -5.05 -26.89
CA SER A 12 -5.57 -4.09 -27.40
C SER A 12 -5.46 -4.25 -28.93
N ASP A 13 -6.39 -3.66 -29.67
CA ASP A 13 -6.17 -3.31 -31.09
C ASP A 13 -5.25 -2.06 -31.14
N LEU A 14 -4.06 -2.18 -30.53
CA LEU A 14 -3.06 -1.12 -30.55
C LEU A 14 -2.65 -0.89 -32.01
N GLY A 15 -2.63 0.38 -32.42
CA GLY A 15 -2.05 0.74 -33.70
C GLY A 15 -0.57 0.29 -33.78
N PRO A 16 -0.03 0.00 -34.98
CA PRO A 16 1.33 -0.50 -35.14
C PRO A 16 2.41 0.31 -34.39
N PRO A 17 2.35 1.67 -34.33
CA PRO A 17 3.31 2.47 -33.56
C PRO A 17 3.25 2.23 -32.04
N ALA A 18 2.03 2.11 -31.49
CA ALA A 18 1.83 1.87 -30.06
C ALA A 18 2.27 0.45 -29.65
N ALA A 19 1.96 -0.55 -30.48
CA ALA A 19 2.42 -1.92 -30.28
C ALA A 19 3.96 -2.02 -30.31
N ALA A 20 4.62 -1.30 -31.22
CA ALA A 20 6.08 -1.24 -31.30
C ALA A 20 6.71 -0.60 -30.04
N ARG A 21 6.12 0.49 -29.53
CA ARG A 21 6.54 1.15 -28.28
C ARG A 21 6.44 0.21 -27.08
N LEU A 22 5.26 -0.39 -26.88
CA LEU A 22 5.02 -1.33 -25.77
C LEU A 22 6.02 -2.50 -25.81
N SER A 23 6.22 -3.08 -26.99
CA SER A 23 7.17 -4.18 -27.19
C SER A 23 8.61 -3.75 -26.89
N GLY A 24 8.98 -2.51 -27.19
CA GLY A 24 10.27 -1.93 -26.83
C GLY A 24 10.46 -1.84 -25.32
N TRP A 25 9.51 -1.26 -24.59
CA TRP A 25 9.58 -1.12 -23.14
C TRP A 25 9.73 -2.46 -22.42
N LEU A 26 8.97 -3.48 -22.85
CA LEU A 26 9.01 -4.81 -22.25
C LEU A 26 10.31 -5.57 -22.57
N ARG A 27 10.93 -5.31 -23.72
CA ARG A 27 12.18 -5.98 -24.14
C ARG A 27 13.36 -5.62 -23.26
N ASP A 28 13.43 -4.37 -22.80
CA ASP A 28 14.57 -3.87 -22.03
C ASP A 28 14.38 -4.08 -20.51
N TYR A 29 13.19 -4.47 -20.09
CA TYR A 29 12.91 -4.79 -18.69
C TYR A 29 13.70 -6.03 -18.23
N ARG A 30 14.25 -5.97 -17.02
CA ARG A 30 15.02 -7.06 -16.41
C ARG A 30 14.47 -7.34 -15.02
N THR A 31 13.95 -8.55 -14.82
CA THR A 31 13.52 -9.01 -13.51
C THR A 31 14.75 -9.32 -12.64
N LEU A 32 14.60 -9.17 -11.33
CA LEU A 32 15.64 -9.56 -10.38
C LEU A 32 15.61 -11.07 -10.15
N PRO A 33 16.76 -11.77 -10.20
CA PRO A 33 16.80 -13.21 -9.95
C PRO A 33 16.27 -13.57 -8.56
N GLY A 34 15.32 -14.51 -8.49
CA GLY A 34 14.75 -15.01 -7.23
C GLY A 34 13.80 -14.05 -6.51
N VAL A 35 13.44 -12.91 -7.12
CA VAL A 35 12.50 -11.94 -6.56
C VAL A 35 11.24 -11.92 -7.44
N PRO A 36 10.04 -12.10 -6.86
CA PRO A 36 8.79 -11.95 -7.59
C PRO A 36 8.66 -10.56 -8.18
N ASP A 37 8.25 -10.51 -9.44
CA ASP A 37 8.09 -9.28 -10.19
C ASP A 37 6.61 -8.86 -10.24
N GLU A 38 6.36 -7.55 -10.14
CA GLU A 38 5.01 -7.01 -10.23
C GLU A 38 4.54 -6.89 -11.68
N LEU A 39 5.45 -6.68 -12.65
CA LEU A 39 5.13 -6.58 -14.07
C LEU A 39 5.05 -7.96 -14.72
N PHE A 40 5.98 -8.86 -14.42
CA PHE A 40 6.04 -10.21 -14.98
C PHE A 40 5.55 -11.28 -13.98
N ASP A 41 4.83 -12.27 -14.46
CA ASP A 41 4.45 -13.44 -13.68
C ASP A 41 5.57 -14.48 -13.59
N VAL A 42 5.32 -15.56 -12.84
CA VAL A 42 6.27 -16.68 -12.65
C VAL A 42 6.62 -17.43 -13.93
N THR A 43 5.85 -17.24 -15.01
CA THR A 43 6.11 -17.80 -16.34
C THR A 43 6.83 -16.81 -17.27
N HIS A 44 7.31 -15.68 -16.72
CA HIS A 44 7.91 -14.57 -17.45
C HIS A 44 6.97 -13.97 -18.52
N ARG A 45 5.66 -13.92 -18.23
CA ARG A 45 4.69 -13.19 -19.04
C ARG A 45 4.28 -11.90 -18.34
N PRO A 46 4.15 -10.77 -19.07
CA PRO A 46 3.60 -9.55 -18.48
C PRO A 46 2.18 -9.80 -17.95
N ARG A 47 1.88 -9.30 -16.75
CA ARG A 47 0.56 -9.41 -16.14
C ARG A 47 -0.45 -8.58 -16.91
N ALA A 48 -1.68 -9.08 -17.04
CA ALA A 48 -2.72 -8.44 -17.83
C ALA A 48 -3.05 -7.01 -17.38
N ASP A 49 -3.09 -6.76 -16.06
CA ASP A 49 -3.41 -5.42 -15.54
C ASP A 49 -2.32 -4.40 -15.88
N TRP A 50 -1.06 -4.81 -15.83
CA TRP A 50 0.06 -4.01 -16.28
C TRP A 50 0.05 -3.81 -17.80
N LEU A 51 -0.26 -4.83 -18.58
CA LEU A 51 -0.40 -4.69 -20.03
C LEU A 51 -1.50 -3.68 -20.39
N ASN A 52 -2.63 -3.69 -19.68
CA ASN A 52 -3.71 -2.74 -19.90
C ASN A 52 -3.25 -1.30 -19.62
N LEU A 53 -2.57 -1.07 -18.49
CA LEU A 53 -2.02 0.25 -18.15
C LEU A 53 -0.99 0.70 -19.20
N LEU A 54 0.00 -0.13 -19.49
CA LEU A 54 1.07 0.18 -20.43
C LEU A 54 0.56 0.37 -21.86
N SER A 55 -0.49 -0.36 -22.27
CA SER A 55 -1.15 -0.15 -23.57
C SER A 55 -1.76 1.25 -23.65
N GLY A 56 -2.43 1.70 -22.58
CA GLY A 56 -2.96 3.06 -22.49
C GLY A 56 -1.85 4.12 -22.57
N PHE A 57 -0.69 3.88 -21.97
CA PHE A 57 0.46 4.76 -22.13
C PHE A 57 1.07 4.70 -23.53
N ALA A 58 1.10 3.52 -24.15
CA ALA A 58 1.65 3.31 -25.47
C ALA A 58 0.85 4.02 -26.56
N ASP A 59 -0.43 4.33 -26.33
CA ASP A 59 -1.25 5.12 -27.26
C ASP A 59 -0.78 6.59 -27.38
N PHE A 60 -0.16 7.14 -26.34
CA PHE A 60 0.38 8.50 -26.40
C PHE A 60 1.71 8.56 -27.18
N PRO A 61 1.97 9.63 -27.95
CA PRO A 61 3.31 9.96 -28.42
C PRO A 61 4.28 10.09 -27.25
N GLU A 62 5.55 9.71 -27.46
CA GLU A 62 6.56 9.68 -26.39
C GLU A 62 6.75 11.04 -25.70
N ASP A 63 6.75 12.13 -26.48
CA ASP A 63 6.88 13.48 -25.95
C ASP A 63 5.68 13.91 -25.10
N GLU A 64 4.47 13.45 -25.46
CA GLU A 64 3.27 13.71 -24.68
C GLU A 64 3.31 12.93 -23.35
N ALA A 65 3.70 11.66 -23.38
CA ALA A 65 3.85 10.85 -22.17
C ALA A 65 4.90 11.46 -21.21
N LYS A 66 6.05 11.87 -21.72
CA LYS A 66 7.09 12.57 -20.94
C LYS A 66 6.56 13.88 -20.37
N SER A 67 5.82 14.66 -21.14
CA SER A 67 5.22 15.92 -20.70
C SER A 67 4.24 15.71 -19.54
N ARG A 68 3.35 14.70 -19.65
CA ARG A 68 2.37 14.34 -18.60
C ARG A 68 3.05 13.89 -17.31
N PHE A 69 4.03 12.99 -17.39
CA PHE A 69 4.79 12.57 -16.20
C PHE A 69 5.57 13.72 -15.56
N GLY A 70 6.16 14.59 -16.39
CA GLY A 70 6.82 15.81 -15.92
C GLY A 70 5.85 16.78 -15.24
N ALA A 71 4.62 16.92 -15.75
CA ALA A 71 3.58 17.76 -15.16
C ALA A 71 3.13 17.21 -13.80
N ALA A 72 2.88 15.90 -13.69
CA ALA A 72 2.55 15.25 -12.41
C ALA A 72 3.64 15.45 -11.35
N THR A 73 4.91 15.26 -11.74
CA THR A 73 6.07 15.43 -10.85
C THR A 73 6.25 16.88 -10.42
N ARG A 74 6.03 17.85 -11.31
CA ARG A 74 6.03 19.28 -10.95
C ARG A 74 4.88 19.61 -10.01
N HIS A 75 3.68 19.09 -10.28
CA HIS A 75 2.52 19.39 -9.46
C HIS A 75 2.72 18.99 -8.01
N ILE A 76 3.22 17.77 -7.72
CA ILE A 76 3.44 17.35 -6.33
C ILE A 76 4.53 18.17 -5.63
N ARG A 77 5.55 18.61 -6.39
CA ARG A 77 6.59 19.52 -5.90
C ARG A 77 5.99 20.89 -5.54
N ASP A 78 5.10 21.41 -6.37
CA ASP A 78 4.47 22.72 -6.20
C ASP A 78 3.41 22.72 -5.08
N THR A 79 2.80 21.56 -4.79
CA THR A 79 1.92 21.37 -3.61
C THR A 79 2.68 21.48 -2.29
N GLY A 80 4.03 21.43 -2.31
CA GLY A 80 4.85 21.56 -1.11
C GLY A 80 4.78 20.34 -0.20
N VAL A 81 4.37 19.18 -0.73
CA VAL A 81 4.32 17.94 0.04
C VAL A 81 5.75 17.52 0.38
N THR A 82 6.12 17.68 1.64
CA THR A 82 7.43 17.28 2.17
C THR A 82 7.29 16.10 3.12
N TYR A 83 8.38 15.37 3.31
CA TYR A 83 8.49 14.36 4.36
C TYR A 83 9.85 14.48 5.04
N ARG A 84 9.93 13.98 6.27
CA ARG A 84 11.15 13.93 7.06
C ARG A 84 11.40 12.49 7.48
N VAL A 85 12.60 11.99 7.22
CA VAL A 85 13.03 10.70 7.74
C VAL A 85 13.31 10.87 9.23
N TYR A 86 12.87 9.91 10.05
CA TYR A 86 13.09 9.96 11.49
C TYR A 86 14.59 10.04 11.79
N GLY A 87 15.02 11.10 12.49
CA GLY A 87 16.43 11.37 12.77
C GLY A 87 17.14 12.37 11.83
N GLU A 88 16.51 12.83 10.75
CA GLU A 88 17.10 13.86 9.87
C GLU A 88 16.60 15.26 10.19
N GLU A 89 17.44 16.29 10.11
CA GLU A 89 17.02 17.69 10.37
C GLU A 89 16.25 18.32 9.20
N PHE A 90 16.49 17.85 7.98
CA PHE A 90 16.00 18.49 6.75
C PHE A 90 14.73 17.82 6.22
N GLU A 91 13.80 18.64 5.74
CA GLU A 91 12.65 18.19 4.97
C GLU A 91 13.05 17.85 3.53
N ARG A 92 12.48 16.78 3.00
CA ARG A 92 12.70 16.30 1.64
C ARG A 92 11.41 16.43 0.82
N SER A 93 11.53 16.76 -0.46
CA SER A 93 10.39 16.68 -1.38
C SER A 93 9.89 15.25 -1.50
N TRP A 94 8.57 15.06 -1.46
CA TRP A 94 7.97 13.74 -1.59
C TRP A 94 8.17 13.17 -3.01
N PRO A 95 8.88 12.02 -3.16
CA PRO A 95 9.16 11.45 -4.48
C PRO A 95 7.92 10.71 -4.99
N LEU A 96 7.26 11.25 -6.00
CA LEU A 96 6.18 10.56 -6.71
C LEU A 96 6.74 9.73 -7.87
N ASN A 97 6.49 8.43 -7.85
CA ASN A 97 6.60 7.62 -9.05
C ASN A 97 5.28 7.74 -9.85
N PRO A 98 5.30 8.15 -11.13
CA PRO A 98 4.09 8.24 -11.94
C PRO A 98 3.46 6.89 -12.25
N LEU A 99 4.22 5.79 -12.15
CA LEU A 99 3.70 4.44 -12.33
C LEU A 99 3.14 3.92 -10.99
N PRO A 100 1.86 3.50 -10.94
CA PRO A 100 1.28 2.95 -9.74
C PRO A 100 1.78 1.52 -9.48
N LEU A 101 1.69 1.09 -8.23
CA LEU A 101 1.67 -0.35 -7.91
C LEU A 101 0.26 -0.87 -8.19
N ILE A 102 0.13 -1.81 -9.13
CA ILE A 102 -1.16 -2.42 -9.47
C ILE A 102 -1.34 -3.70 -8.66
N LEU A 103 -2.41 -3.75 -7.88
CA LEU A 103 -2.86 -4.95 -7.17
C LEU A 103 -4.17 -5.45 -7.79
N GLY A 104 -4.22 -6.74 -8.13
CA GLY A 104 -5.43 -7.34 -8.66
C GLY A 104 -6.55 -7.35 -7.62
N GLN A 105 -7.82 -7.28 -8.07
CA GLN A 105 -8.97 -7.18 -7.16
C GLN A 105 -9.02 -8.32 -6.12
N ARG A 106 -8.76 -9.57 -6.53
CA ARG A 106 -8.76 -10.73 -5.63
C ARG A 106 -7.63 -10.63 -4.60
N GLU A 107 -6.43 -10.26 -5.04
CA GLU A 107 -5.28 -10.08 -4.16
C GLU A 107 -5.52 -8.99 -3.13
N TRP A 108 -6.05 -7.84 -3.55
CA TRP A 108 -6.42 -6.76 -2.63
C TRP A 108 -7.50 -7.17 -1.63
N ALA A 109 -8.51 -7.94 -2.07
CA ALA A 109 -9.56 -8.43 -1.17
C ALA A 109 -9.01 -9.38 -0.10
N GLU A 110 -8.05 -10.25 -0.47
CA GLU A 110 -7.36 -11.13 0.48
C GLU A 110 -6.52 -10.32 1.49
N ILE A 111 -5.76 -9.33 1.02
CA ILE A 111 -4.99 -8.41 1.88
C ILE A 111 -5.92 -7.69 2.84
N ALA A 112 -6.94 -7.00 2.32
CA ALA A 112 -7.86 -6.20 3.12
C ALA A 112 -8.53 -7.01 4.24
N LYS A 113 -8.99 -8.23 3.91
CA LYS A 113 -9.56 -9.15 4.90
C LYS A 113 -8.54 -9.56 5.98
N GLY A 114 -7.30 -9.86 5.59
CA GLY A 114 -6.24 -10.21 6.53
C GLY A 114 -5.88 -9.05 7.47
N VAL A 115 -5.77 -7.84 6.93
CA VAL A 115 -5.49 -6.61 7.69
C VAL A 115 -6.62 -6.28 8.66
N GLU A 116 -7.88 -6.40 8.24
CA GLU A 116 -9.05 -6.22 9.10
C GLU A 116 -9.10 -7.24 10.24
N GLN A 117 -8.83 -8.51 9.94
CA GLN A 117 -8.75 -9.57 10.95
C GLN A 117 -7.65 -9.27 11.98
N ARG A 118 -6.47 -8.86 11.51
CA ARG A 118 -5.33 -8.53 12.37
C ARG A 118 -5.60 -7.32 13.26
N ALA A 119 -6.17 -6.26 12.71
CA ALA A 119 -6.58 -5.08 13.48
C ALA A 119 -7.58 -5.44 14.59
N THR A 120 -8.56 -6.29 14.25
CA THR A 120 -9.58 -6.78 15.19
C THR A 120 -8.96 -7.61 16.30
N LEU A 121 -8.00 -8.48 15.98
CA LEU A 121 -7.28 -9.27 16.97
C LEU A 121 -6.48 -8.38 17.92
N ILE A 122 -5.74 -7.40 17.40
CA ILE A 122 -4.95 -6.47 18.22
C ILE A 122 -5.86 -5.65 19.15
N GLU A 123 -6.97 -5.13 18.63
CA GLU A 123 -7.96 -4.41 19.44
C GLU A 123 -8.54 -5.29 20.56
N ALA A 124 -8.90 -6.54 20.26
CA ALA A 124 -9.42 -7.48 21.26
C ALA A 124 -8.37 -7.79 22.35
N VAL A 125 -7.09 -7.93 21.97
CA VAL A 125 -5.98 -8.10 22.91
C VAL A 125 -5.82 -6.86 23.79
N LEU A 126 -5.89 -5.65 23.22
CA LEU A 126 -5.82 -4.40 24.00
C LEU A 126 -6.99 -4.26 24.98
N GLN A 127 -8.21 -4.60 24.56
CA GLN A 127 -9.40 -4.61 25.42
C GLN A 127 -9.26 -5.60 26.58
N ASP A 128 -8.71 -6.78 26.32
CA ASP A 128 -8.46 -7.76 27.37
C ASP A 128 -7.39 -7.29 28.36
N ILE A 129 -6.25 -6.80 27.86
CA ILE A 129 -5.13 -6.29 28.66
C ILE A 129 -5.57 -5.16 29.60
N TYR A 130 -6.36 -4.21 29.09
CA TYR A 130 -6.87 -3.09 29.89
C TYR A 130 -8.17 -3.42 30.64
N GLY A 131 -8.76 -4.60 30.42
CA GLY A 131 -10.00 -5.05 31.02
C GLY A 131 -9.81 -6.20 32.01
N GLU A 132 -10.40 -7.35 31.67
CA GLU A 132 -10.49 -8.54 32.52
C GLU A 132 -9.18 -9.35 32.54
N ALA A 133 -8.27 -9.15 31.58
CA ALA A 133 -6.99 -9.84 31.46
C ALA A 133 -7.09 -11.38 31.39
N LYS A 134 -8.09 -11.90 30.68
CA LYS A 134 -8.33 -13.35 30.51
C LYS A 134 -7.18 -14.05 29.79
N LEU A 135 -6.50 -13.37 28.88
CA LEU A 135 -5.33 -13.93 28.19
C LEU A 135 -4.18 -14.16 29.17
N VAL A 136 -4.06 -13.33 30.20
CA VAL A 136 -3.09 -13.52 31.28
C VAL A 136 -3.53 -14.63 32.21
N GLU A 137 -4.79 -14.63 32.65
CA GLU A 137 -5.34 -15.65 33.56
C GLU A 137 -5.27 -17.07 32.96
N SER A 138 -5.50 -17.20 31.65
CA SER A 138 -5.40 -18.47 30.91
C SER A 138 -3.97 -18.88 30.56
N GLY A 139 -2.98 -18.00 30.78
CA GLY A 139 -1.58 -18.23 30.41
C GLY A 139 -1.25 -18.07 28.93
N ALA A 140 -2.21 -17.65 28.09
CA ALA A 140 -2.00 -17.40 26.67
C ALA A 140 -1.09 -16.17 26.41
N LEU A 141 -1.09 -15.19 27.32
CA LEU A 141 -0.24 -14.00 27.27
C LEU A 141 0.52 -13.86 28.60
N PRO A 142 1.87 -13.96 28.62
CA PRO A 142 2.63 -13.79 29.84
C PRO A 142 2.43 -12.39 30.45
N ALA A 143 2.10 -12.31 31.74
CA ALA A 143 1.92 -11.04 32.44
C ALA A 143 3.14 -10.10 32.27
N ALA A 144 4.35 -10.66 32.30
CA ALA A 144 5.59 -9.91 32.15
C ALA A 144 5.75 -9.24 30.77
N ALA A 145 5.15 -9.80 29.71
CA ALA A 145 5.16 -9.19 28.37
C ALA A 145 4.35 -7.87 28.33
N ILE A 146 3.37 -7.74 29.22
CA ILE A 146 2.57 -6.53 29.37
C ILE A 146 3.24 -5.60 30.38
N THR A 147 3.39 -6.04 31.63
CA THR A 147 3.80 -5.17 32.74
C THR A 147 5.27 -4.76 32.68
N GLY A 148 6.08 -5.49 31.91
CA GLY A 148 7.47 -5.13 31.63
C GLY A 148 7.64 -4.13 30.48
N SER A 149 6.58 -3.85 29.71
CA SER A 149 6.63 -2.89 28.61
C SER A 149 6.56 -1.45 29.14
N VAL A 150 7.40 -0.58 28.60
CA VAL A 150 7.36 0.87 28.87
C VAL A 150 6.11 1.54 28.28
N ASP A 151 5.50 0.91 27.28
CA ASP A 151 4.29 1.41 26.61
C ASP A 151 3.01 0.99 27.33
N PHE A 152 3.09 0.16 28.38
CA PHE A 152 1.92 -0.25 29.15
C PHE A 152 1.49 0.84 30.14
N ILE A 153 0.32 1.42 29.90
CA ILE A 153 -0.21 2.51 30.72
C ILE A 153 -1.12 1.94 31.81
N ARG A 154 -0.55 1.62 32.98
CA ARG A 154 -1.29 0.97 34.08
C ARG A 154 -2.58 1.68 34.49
N THR A 155 -2.63 3.01 34.39
CA THR A 155 -3.80 3.83 34.73
C THR A 155 -4.97 3.69 33.75
N MET A 156 -4.74 3.11 32.57
CA MET A 156 -5.79 2.85 31.58
C MET A 156 -6.63 1.61 31.90
N ARG A 157 -6.26 0.82 32.92
CA ARG A 157 -7.04 -0.36 33.31
C ARG A 157 -8.46 0.03 33.77
N GLY A 158 -9.47 -0.58 33.14
CA GLY A 158 -10.88 -0.31 33.40
C GLY A 158 -11.42 0.97 32.74
N VAL A 159 -10.56 1.76 32.07
CA VAL A 159 -10.99 2.95 31.34
C VAL A 159 -11.68 2.53 30.06
N LYS A 160 -12.90 3.04 29.84
CA LYS A 160 -13.62 2.85 28.58
C LYS A 160 -13.26 3.97 27.61
N PRO A 161 -12.54 3.70 26.52
CA PRO A 161 -12.18 4.73 25.55
C PRO A 161 -13.43 5.27 24.84
N PRO A 162 -13.44 6.56 24.43
CA PRO A 162 -14.49 7.10 23.57
C PRO A 162 -14.63 6.26 22.30
N GLY A 163 -15.86 5.88 21.94
CA GLY A 163 -16.12 4.99 20.80
C GLY A 163 -15.83 3.50 21.06
N GLY A 164 -15.43 3.14 22.27
CA GLY A 164 -15.25 1.74 22.69
C GLY A 164 -14.09 1.01 22.03
N ARG A 165 -13.11 1.74 21.47
CA ARG A 165 -11.91 1.17 20.87
C ARG A 165 -10.64 1.79 21.43
N HIS A 166 -9.67 0.96 21.80
CA HIS A 166 -8.35 1.41 22.27
C HIS A 166 -7.45 1.84 21.09
N MET A 167 -7.61 1.18 19.94
CA MET A 167 -6.86 1.44 18.72
C MET A 167 -7.79 2.04 17.65
N PRO A 168 -7.87 3.39 17.57
CA PRO A 168 -8.75 4.07 16.60
C PRO A 168 -8.23 3.97 15.17
N LEU A 169 -6.92 3.81 14.99
CA LEU A 169 -6.27 3.71 13.68
C LEU A 169 -5.21 2.62 13.72
N TYR A 170 -5.14 1.84 12.64
CA TYR A 170 -4.16 0.79 12.46
C TYR A 170 -3.60 0.88 11.05
N ALA A 171 -2.29 0.77 10.92
CA ALA A 171 -1.62 0.56 9.65
C ALA A 171 -0.64 -0.60 9.75
N VAL A 172 -0.27 -1.14 8.60
CA VAL A 172 0.58 -2.31 8.49
C VAL A 172 1.55 -2.13 7.35
N ASP A 173 2.82 -2.46 7.60
CA ASP A 173 3.84 -2.49 6.57
C ASP A 173 3.79 -3.87 5.90
N LEU A 174 3.55 -3.91 4.59
CA LEU A 174 3.43 -5.14 3.82
C LEU A 174 4.58 -5.30 2.84
N GLY A 175 5.05 -6.54 2.69
CA GLY A 175 6.04 -6.91 1.68
C GLY A 175 5.64 -8.18 0.95
N ARG A 176 5.95 -8.26 -0.35
CA ARG A 176 5.83 -9.50 -1.10
C ARG A 176 7.08 -10.35 -0.87
N GLY A 177 6.90 -11.54 -0.31
CA GLY A 177 7.98 -12.50 -0.06
C GLY A 177 8.44 -13.19 -1.35
N PRO A 178 9.56 -13.94 -1.31
CA PRO A 178 10.11 -14.63 -2.49
C PRO A 178 9.19 -15.72 -3.05
N ASP A 179 8.24 -16.19 -2.25
CA ASP A 179 7.19 -17.13 -2.64
C ASP A 179 5.96 -16.45 -3.28
N GLY A 180 6.02 -15.13 -3.49
CA GLY A 180 4.95 -14.32 -4.06
C GLY A 180 3.82 -13.98 -3.10
N ARG A 181 3.86 -14.46 -1.85
CA ARG A 181 2.85 -14.17 -0.82
C ARG A 181 3.10 -12.82 -0.16
N TRP A 182 2.04 -12.21 0.35
CA TRP A 182 2.13 -10.99 1.17
C TRP A 182 2.42 -11.33 2.62
N TRP A 183 3.35 -10.60 3.20
CA TRP A 183 3.79 -10.73 4.58
C TRP A 183 3.62 -9.41 5.30
N VAL A 184 3.15 -9.49 6.55
CA VAL A 184 3.22 -8.37 7.50
C VAL A 184 4.65 -8.26 7.99
N LEU A 185 5.24 -7.10 7.75
CA LEU A 185 6.59 -6.76 8.19
C LEU A 185 6.57 -6.02 9.52
N ASP A 186 5.59 -5.13 9.73
CA ASP A 186 5.47 -4.32 10.94
C ASP A 186 4.02 -3.87 11.17
N ASP A 187 3.68 -3.65 12.44
CA ASP A 187 2.37 -3.16 12.90
C ASP A 187 2.50 -1.73 13.43
N ARG A 188 1.66 -0.82 12.92
CA ARG A 188 1.63 0.57 13.35
C ARG A 188 0.33 0.86 14.09
N THR A 189 0.38 0.76 15.42
CA THR A 189 -0.79 0.84 16.32
C THR A 189 -0.90 2.15 17.10
N GLN A 190 0.09 3.04 16.95
CA GLN A 190 0.13 4.34 17.63
C GLN A 190 -0.49 5.44 16.75
N ALA A 191 0.35 6.28 16.12
CA ALA A 191 -0.07 7.34 15.22
C ALA A 191 0.54 7.10 13.82
N PRO A 192 0.02 6.12 13.07
CA PRO A 192 0.55 5.86 11.73
C PRO A 192 0.33 7.07 10.82
N SER A 193 1.41 7.52 10.19
CA SER A 193 1.39 8.52 9.12
C SER A 193 1.23 7.81 7.76
N GLY A 194 1.04 8.58 6.68
CA GLY A 194 1.00 8.01 5.31
C GLY A 194 -0.30 8.25 4.56
N ALA A 195 -1.45 8.25 5.25
CA ALA A 195 -2.76 8.37 4.59
C ALA A 195 -2.91 9.65 3.76
N GLY A 196 -2.38 10.78 4.27
CA GLY A 196 -2.34 12.05 3.52
C GLY A 196 -1.52 11.94 2.24
N TYR A 197 -0.32 11.36 2.30
CA TYR A 197 0.51 11.14 1.11
C TYR A 197 -0.16 10.21 0.09
N ALA A 198 -0.84 9.16 0.54
CA ALA A 198 -1.57 8.26 -0.35
C ALA A 198 -2.72 8.98 -1.07
N LEU A 199 -3.45 9.85 -0.37
CA LEU A 199 -4.49 10.68 -0.95
C LEU A 199 -3.91 11.69 -1.96
N GLU A 200 -2.85 12.40 -1.60
CA GLU A 200 -2.18 13.36 -2.49
C GLU A 200 -1.65 12.69 -3.76
N ASN A 201 -0.99 11.52 -3.62
CA ASN A 201 -0.55 10.72 -4.78
C ASN A 201 -1.73 10.43 -5.72
N ARG A 202 -2.89 10.03 -5.16
CA ARG A 202 -4.09 9.73 -5.96
C ARG A 202 -4.67 10.96 -6.63
N LEU A 203 -4.69 12.10 -5.95
CA LEU A 203 -5.20 13.36 -6.49
C LEU A 203 -4.32 13.86 -7.64
N VAL A 204 -3.00 13.90 -7.44
CA VAL A 204 -2.03 14.31 -8.46
C VAL A 204 -2.12 13.41 -9.70
N LEU A 205 -2.09 12.09 -9.52
CA LEU A 205 -2.14 11.13 -10.64
C LEU A 205 -3.49 11.14 -11.38
N SER A 206 -4.59 11.53 -10.72
CA SER A 206 -5.90 11.62 -11.37
C SER A 206 -6.11 12.89 -12.20
N ARG A 207 -5.25 13.89 -12.05
CA ARG A 207 -5.36 15.21 -12.70
C ARG A 207 -4.37 15.40 -13.86
N ALA A 208 -3.37 14.53 -13.98
CA ALA A 208 -2.37 14.51 -15.05
C ALA A 208 -2.83 13.66 -16.25
#